data_AF-A0A916YMY9-F1
#
_entry.id   AF-A0A916YMY9-F1
#
_cell.length_a   1.000
_cell.length_b   1.000
_cell.length_c   1.000
_cell.angle_alpha   90.00
_cell.angle_beta   90.00
_cell.angle_gamma   90.00
#
_symmetry.space_group_name_H-M   'P 1'
#
loop_
_entity.id
_entity.type
_entity.pdbx_description
1 polymer ?
#
loop_
_entity_poly.entity_id
_entity_poly.type
_entity_poly.pdbx_seq_one_letter_code
_entity_poly.pdbx_strand_id
1 'polypeptide(L)'
;MDKPIYNIETSPDGLYHIFESVGVQKNTRKMVVYVPDDNKADLFHLIFGDITDDNNLDVFAISNNQDMKMILSSVIQTLYAFFEINPTKKVFFTGSTDARTRLYRATISKLL
;
A
#
# COMPACT_ATOMS: atom_id res chain seq x y z
N MET A 1 -10.96 2.58 13.03
CA MET A 1 -11.51 2.64 11.67
C MET A 1 -12.43 1.44 11.48
N ASP A 2 -13.70 1.65 11.18
CA ASP A 2 -14.70 0.57 11.02
C ASP A 2 -14.83 0.13 9.54
N LYS A 3 -13.71 0.17 8.80
CA LYS A 3 -13.68 -0.14 7.36
C LYS A 3 -13.01 -1.49 7.15
N PRO A 4 -13.56 -2.35 6.28
CA PRO A 4 -12.96 -3.65 6.03
C PRO A 4 -11.55 -3.46 5.45
N ILE A 5 -10.60 -4.22 6.00
CA ILE A 5 -9.23 -4.36 5.53
C ILE A 5 -8.97 -5.84 5.25
N TYR A 6 -7.99 -6.12 4.40
CA TYR A 6 -7.47 -7.49 4.29
C TYR A 6 -6.63 -7.83 5.53
N ASN A 7 -6.44 -9.12 5.78
CA ASN A 7 -5.45 -9.57 6.76
C ASN A 7 -4.05 -9.23 6.24
N ILE A 8 -3.23 -8.58 7.07
CA ILE A 8 -1.93 -8.03 6.66
C ILE A 8 -0.82 -8.77 7.40
N GLU A 9 0.02 -9.47 6.64
CA GLU A 9 1.28 -9.99 7.12
C GLU A 9 2.32 -8.86 7.11
N THR A 10 3.01 -8.64 8.22
CA THR A 10 3.97 -7.55 8.38
C THR A 10 5.35 -8.11 8.71
N SER A 11 6.39 -7.58 8.07
CA SER A 11 7.78 -7.94 8.39
C SER A 11 8.17 -7.48 9.79
N PRO A 12 9.16 -8.12 10.44
CA PRO A 12 9.60 -7.73 11.77
C PRO A 12 10.08 -6.28 11.91
N ASP A 13 10.63 -5.71 10.83
CA ASP A 13 11.06 -4.30 10.77
C ASP A 13 9.94 -3.31 10.43
N GLY A 14 8.74 -3.80 10.11
CA GLY A 14 7.58 -2.99 9.73
C GLY A 14 7.73 -2.23 8.41
N LEU A 15 8.70 -2.61 7.56
CA LEU A 15 8.93 -1.96 6.26
C LEU A 15 8.25 -2.68 5.09
N TYR A 16 7.79 -3.91 5.29
CA TYR A 16 7.16 -4.72 4.26
C TYR A 16 5.85 -5.31 4.77
N HIS A 17 4.82 -5.23 3.95
CA HIS A 17 3.50 -5.77 4.26
C HIS A 17 2.91 -6.50 3.07
N ILE A 18 2.33 -7.68 3.31
CA ILE A 18 1.73 -8.52 2.27
C ILE A 18 0.28 -8.82 2.65
N PHE A 19 -0.61 -8.79 1.67
CA PHE A 19 -1.98 -9.25 1.83
C PHE A 19 -2.52 -9.83 0.52
N GLU A 20 -3.52 -10.69 0.62
CA GLU A 20 -4.20 -11.28 -0.55
C GLU A 20 -5.50 -10.53 -0.83
N SER A 21 -5.56 -9.85 -1.99
CA SER A 21 -6.80 -9.29 -2.52
C SER A 21 -7.62 -10.40 -3.16
N VAL A 22 -8.71 -10.76 -2.51
CA VAL A 22 -9.64 -11.78 -2.98
C VAL A 22 -10.70 -11.12 -3.85
N GLY A 23 -10.67 -11.41 -5.16
CA GLY A 23 -11.64 -10.94 -6.13
C GLY A 23 -12.47 -12.09 -6.69
N VAL A 24 -13.61 -11.77 -7.30
CA VAL A 24 -14.49 -12.77 -7.95
C VAL A 24 -13.78 -13.50 -9.09
N GLN A 25 -12.88 -12.81 -9.80
CA GLN A 25 -12.19 -13.36 -10.99
C GLN A 25 -10.83 -13.97 -10.64
N LYS A 26 -10.06 -13.30 -9.77
CA LYS A 26 -8.74 -13.75 -9.36
C LYS A 26 -8.40 -13.24 -7.98
N ASN A 27 -7.63 -14.04 -7.26
CA ASN A 27 -6.89 -13.56 -6.11
C ASN A 27 -5.59 -12.93 -6.58
N THR A 28 -5.11 -11.93 -5.88
CA THR A 28 -3.85 -11.26 -6.21
C THR A 28 -3.12 -10.91 -4.93
N ARG A 29 -1.90 -11.42 -4.79
CA ARG A 29 -1.01 -11.04 -3.69
C ARG A 29 -0.52 -9.62 -3.93
N LYS A 30 -0.60 -8.79 -2.91
CA LYS A 30 -0.24 -7.37 -2.97
C LYS A 30 0.79 -7.07 -1.91
N MET A 31 1.65 -6.12 -2.22
CA MET A 31 2.71 -5.69 -1.32
C MET A 31 2.67 -4.18 -1.12
N VAL A 32 2.90 -3.76 0.12
CA VAL A 32 3.29 -2.39 0.48
C VAL A 32 4.71 -2.44 1.00
N VAL A 33 5.57 -1.56 0.47
CA VAL A 33 6.98 -1.46 0.87
C VAL A 33 7.31 0.00 1.19
N TYR A 34 8.05 0.21 2.28
CA TYR A 34 8.61 1.49 2.67
C TYR A 34 10.11 1.52 2.39
N VAL A 35 10.52 2.33 1.40
CA VAL A 35 11.92 2.47 1.01
C VAL A 35 12.44 3.81 1.47
N PRO A 36 13.55 3.90 2.22
CA PRO A 36 14.13 5.18 2.61
C PRO A 36 14.53 6.01 1.38
N ASP A 37 14.35 7.33 1.45
CA ASP A 37 14.83 8.24 0.42
C ASP A 37 16.35 8.40 0.51
N ASP A 38 17.05 8.25 -0.62
CA ASP A 38 18.51 8.32 -0.67
C ASP A 38 19.09 9.68 -0.23
N ASN A 39 18.30 10.76 -0.34
CA ASN A 39 18.74 12.13 -0.07
C ASN A 39 18.12 12.73 1.19
N LYS A 40 17.12 12.09 1.79
CA LYS A 40 16.38 12.62 2.95
C LYS A 40 16.15 11.54 4.00
N ALA A 41 16.96 11.54 5.05
CA ALA A 41 16.96 10.53 6.11
C ALA A 41 15.65 10.42 6.92
N ASP A 42 14.77 11.43 6.85
CA ASP A 42 13.46 11.44 7.49
C ASP A 42 12.32 11.01 6.54
N LEU A 43 12.61 10.72 5.27
CA LEU A 43 11.62 10.43 4.24
C LEU A 43 11.69 8.97 3.78
N PHE A 44 10.52 8.36 3.63
CA PHE A 44 10.34 7.05 3.01
C PHE A 44 9.35 7.15 1.84
N HIS A 45 9.58 6.36 0.80
CA HIS A 45 8.67 6.16 -0.31
C HIS A 45 7.81 4.93 -0.04
N LEU A 46 6.48 5.11 -0.08
CA LEU A 46 5.54 3.99 -0.08
C LEU A 46 5.37 3.49 -1.51
N ILE A 47 5.78 2.25 -1.75
CA ILE A 47 5.59 1.55 -3.02
C ILE A 47 4.48 0.51 -2.82
N PHE A 48 3.50 0.51 -3.73
CA PHE A 48 2.38 -0.41 -3.72
C PHE A 48 2.23 -1.09 -5.08
N GLY A 49 2.08 -2.41 -5.09
CA GLY A 49 1.96 -3.19 -6.32
C GLY A 49 1.48 -4.63 -6.09
N ASP A 50 1.36 -5.34 -7.20
CA ASP A 50 1.01 -6.76 -7.23
C ASP A 50 2.29 -7.61 -7.24
N ILE A 51 2.31 -8.68 -6.45
CA ILE A 51 3.40 -9.66 -6.48
C ILE A 51 3.14 -10.61 -7.65
N THR A 52 4.08 -10.67 -8.58
CA THR A 52 4.03 -11.58 -9.74
C THR A 52 4.49 -12.99 -9.37
N ASP A 53 4.24 -13.97 -10.23
CA ASP A 53 4.70 -15.35 -10.03
C ASP A 53 6.22 -15.47 -9.87
N ASP A 54 6.98 -14.60 -10.55
CA ASP A 54 8.45 -14.52 -10.45
C ASP A 54 8.95 -13.71 -9.22
N ASN A 55 8.07 -13.43 -8.24
CA ASN A 55 8.35 -12.61 -7.05
C ASN A 55 8.80 -11.17 -7.33
N ASN A 56 8.47 -10.61 -8.49
CA ASN A 56 8.65 -9.20 -8.78
C ASN A 56 7.45 -8.38 -8.29
N LEU A 57 7.67 -7.09 -8.06
CA LEU A 57 6.61 -6.14 -7.70
C LEU A 57 6.16 -5.36 -8.94
N ASP A 58 4.99 -5.67 -9.47
CA ASP A 58 4.37 -4.93 -10.56
C ASP A 58 3.53 -3.76 -10.01
N VAL A 59 4.07 -2.54 -10.12
CA VAL A 59 3.40 -1.31 -9.68
C VAL A 59 2.41 -0.75 -10.71
N PHE A 60 2.32 -1.35 -11.91
CA PHE A 60 1.42 -0.92 -12.99
C PHE A 60 0.22 -1.86 -13.19
N ALA A 61 0.28 -3.08 -12.64
CA ALA A 61 -0.79 -4.07 -12.70
C ALA A 61 -2.17 -3.50 -12.36
N ILE A 62 -3.19 -3.93 -13.12
CA ILE A 62 -4.59 -3.60 -12.89
C ILE A 62 -5.32 -4.91 -12.59
N SER A 63 -5.74 -5.11 -11.32
CA SER A 63 -6.47 -6.32 -10.93
C SER A 63 -7.96 -6.27 -11.26
N ASN A 64 -8.57 -5.07 -11.26
CA ASN A 64 -10.00 -4.84 -11.49
C ASN A 64 -10.95 -5.65 -10.57
N ASN A 65 -10.52 -5.94 -9.35
CA ASN A 65 -11.27 -6.74 -8.36
C ASN A 65 -12.43 -5.98 -7.68
N GLN A 66 -12.70 -4.73 -8.08
CA GLN A 66 -13.74 -3.85 -7.49
C GLN A 66 -13.59 -3.61 -5.97
N ASP A 67 -12.40 -3.81 -5.43
CA ASP A 67 -12.07 -3.80 -4.00
C ASP A 67 -11.19 -2.60 -3.60
N MET A 68 -11.09 -1.58 -4.45
CA MET A 68 -10.18 -0.43 -4.27
C MET A 68 -10.28 0.23 -2.89
N LYS A 69 -11.49 0.36 -2.32
CA LYS A 69 -11.67 0.94 -0.99
C LYS A 69 -11.02 0.08 0.10
N MET A 70 -11.21 -1.25 0.02
CA MET A 70 -10.62 -2.21 0.96
C MET A 70 -9.10 -2.26 0.81
N ILE A 71 -8.59 -2.24 -0.42
CA ILE A 71 -7.15 -2.09 -0.71
C ILE A 71 -6.62 -0.82 -0.04
N LEU A 72 -7.21 0.35 -0.29
CA LEU A 72 -6.69 1.60 0.24
C LEU A 72 -6.84 1.70 1.76
N SER A 73 -7.90 1.13 2.35
CA SER A 73 -8.01 0.99 3.80
C SER A 73 -6.90 0.09 4.36
N SER A 74 -6.53 -0.98 3.65
CA SER A 74 -5.41 -1.85 4.05
C SER A 74 -4.07 -1.11 3.95
N VAL A 75 -3.83 -0.33 2.88
CA VAL A 75 -2.64 0.52 2.73
C VAL A 75 -2.58 1.62 3.82
N ILE A 76 -3.72 2.17 4.25
CA ILE A 76 -3.75 3.10 5.38
C ILE A 76 -3.41 2.38 6.69
N GLN A 77 -3.87 1.14 6.87
CA GLN A 77 -3.51 0.34 8.05
C GLN A 77 -1.99 0.10 8.13
N THR A 78 -1.32 -0.12 7.00
CA THR A 78 0.15 -0.24 6.98
C THR A 78 0.83 1.09 7.30
N LEU A 79 0.22 2.25 7.00
CA LEU A 79 0.76 3.56 7.42
C LEU A 79 0.73 3.71 8.93
N TYR A 80 -0.36 3.30 9.59
CA TYR A 80 -0.43 3.32 11.05
C TYR A 80 0.65 2.42 11.67
N ALA A 81 0.78 1.18 11.19
CA ALA A 81 1.83 0.28 11.65
C ALA A 81 3.26 0.85 11.45
N PHE A 82 3.51 1.47 10.29
CA PHE A 82 4.78 2.13 10.02
C PHE A 82 5.08 3.26 11.01
N PHE A 83 4.10 4.14 11.29
CA PHE A 83 4.28 5.28 12.19
C PHE A 83 4.31 4.92 13.67
N GLU A 84 3.79 3.75 14.08
CA GLU A 84 4.00 3.23 15.45
C GLU A 84 5.48 2.96 15.73
N ILE A 85 6.22 2.48 14.73
CA ILE A 85 7.66 2.20 14.82
C ILE A 85 8.48 3.46 14.49
N ASN A 86 8.01 4.28 13.55
CA ASN A 86 8.74 5.40 12.98
C ASN A 86 8.02 6.76 13.17
N PRO A 87 7.73 7.21 14.40
CA PRO A 87 6.79 8.30 14.66
C PRO A 87 7.23 9.68 14.15
N THR A 88 8.52 9.88 13.91
CA THR A 88 9.08 11.16 13.44
C THR A 88 9.38 11.19 11.94
N LYS A 89 9.17 10.07 11.23
CA LYS A 89 9.44 9.96 9.80
C LYS A 89 8.28 10.51 8.98
N LYS A 90 8.53 10.70 7.68
CA LYS A 90 7.57 11.14 6.68
C LYS A 90 7.45 10.06 5.61
N VAL A 91 6.25 9.90 5.08
CA VAL A 91 6.00 9.00 3.96
C VAL A 91 5.54 9.81 2.75
N PHE A 92 6.23 9.63 1.63
CA PHE A 92 5.80 10.10 0.33
C PHE A 92 5.12 8.96 -0.43
N PHE A 93 3.93 9.23 -0.96
CA PHE A 93 3.18 8.26 -1.74
C PHE A 93 2.65 8.89 -3.02
N THR A 94 2.94 8.25 -4.15
CA THR A 94 2.39 8.58 -5.47
C THR A 94 1.87 7.32 -6.14
N GLY A 95 0.86 7.48 -7.00
CA GLY A 95 0.51 6.43 -7.93
C GLY A 95 1.59 6.28 -9.00
N SER A 96 1.64 5.09 -9.61
CA SER A 96 2.45 4.81 -10.79
C SER A 96 1.99 5.57 -12.05
N THR A 97 0.80 6.18 -11.99
CA THR A 97 0.29 7.12 -13.00
C THR A 97 -0.39 8.31 -12.31
N ASP A 98 -0.47 9.45 -12.99
CA ASP A 98 -1.17 10.65 -12.47
C ASP A 98 -2.64 10.36 -12.13
N ALA A 99 -3.28 9.48 -12.91
CA ALA A 99 -4.66 9.07 -12.66
C ALA A 99 -4.78 8.34 -11.32
N ARG A 100 -3.84 7.44 -11.00
CA ARG A 100 -3.79 6.75 -9.70
C ARG A 100 -3.51 7.73 -8.57
N THR A 101 -2.58 8.67 -8.75
CA THR A 101 -2.31 9.72 -7.75
C THR A 101 -3.57 10.53 -7.42
N ARG A 102 -4.33 10.95 -8.45
CA ARG A 102 -5.60 11.66 -8.25
C ARG A 102 -6.65 10.78 -7.55
N LEU A 103 -6.77 9.52 -7.96
CA LEU A 103 -7.71 8.56 -7.39
C LEU A 103 -7.42 8.29 -5.90
N TYR A 104 -6.15 8.12 -5.55
CA TYR A 104 -5.71 7.95 -4.17
C TYR A 104 -6.04 9.18 -3.34
N ARG A 105 -5.70 10.39 -3.81
CA ARG A 105 -6.07 11.63 -3.11
C ARG A 105 -7.57 11.73 -2.85
N ALA A 106 -8.40 11.50 -3.88
CA ALA A 106 -9.85 11.59 -3.76
C ALA A 106 -10.46 10.53 -2.82
N THR A 107 -9.83 9.35 -2.72
CA THR A 107 -10.35 8.24 -1.92
C THR A 107 -9.84 8.30 -0.48
N ILE A 108 -8.53 8.51 -0.27
CA ILE A 108 -7.90 8.62 1.05
C ILE A 108 -8.48 9.80 1.83
N SER A 109 -8.76 10.94 1.19
CA SER A 109 -9.43 12.07 1.86
C SER A 109 -10.85 11.77 2.35
N LYS A 110 -11.47 10.65 1.92
CA LYS A 110 -12.75 10.15 2.45
C LYS A 110 -12.56 9.01 3.45
N LEU A 111 -11.33 8.50 3.56
CA LEU A 111 -10.96 7.42 4.48
C LEU A 111 -10.52 7.98 5.82
N LEU A 112 -9.71 9.05 5.80
CA LEU A 112 -9.39 9.90 6.95
C LEU A 112 -10.62 10.67 7.41
#